data_AF-A0A1D6PM88-F1
#
_entry.id   AF-A0A1D6PM88-F1
#
_cell.length_a   1.000
_cell.length_b   1.000
_cell.length_c   1.000
_cell.angle_alpha   90.00
_cell.angle_beta   90.00
_cell.angle_gamma   90.00
#
_symmetry.space_group_name_H-M   'P 1'
#
loop_
_entity.id
_entity.type
_entity.pdbx_description
1 polymer ?
#
loop_
_entity_poly.entity_id
_entity_poly.type
_entity_poly.pdbx_seq_one_letter_code
_entity_poly.pdbx_strand_id
1 'polypeptide(L)'
;MEKRGYGEEYINRYKMMTRFHHQRVPLVILVCGTACTGKSTIATQLAQRLNLPNVLQTDMVYELLRTSTDAPLTSVPVWARDFNSPEELITEFCRECRVVRKGLAGDLKKAMKDGKPIIIEGIHLDPSIYLMDEEKSDGNSRTEKTVTDSENPGISVERKVEHQFKNGLAENRMDSTEDNKNFV
;
A
#
# COMPACT_ATOMS: atom_id res chain seq x y z
N MET A 1 -10.13 0.70 45.12
CA MET A 1 -10.05 0.36 43.68
C MET A 1 -8.92 -0.63 43.43
N GLU A 2 -7.68 -0.37 43.89
CA GLU A 2 -6.54 -1.29 43.75
C GLU A 2 -6.75 -2.68 44.37
N LYS A 3 -7.35 -2.79 45.56
CA LYS A 3 -7.66 -4.08 46.21
C LYS A 3 -8.62 -5.00 45.41
N ARG A 4 -9.25 -4.50 44.34
CA ARG A 4 -10.11 -5.27 43.42
C ARG A 4 -9.42 -5.59 42.09
N GLY A 5 -8.12 -5.30 41.96
CA GLY A 5 -7.33 -5.54 40.73
C GLY A 5 -7.31 -4.36 39.76
N TYR A 6 -8.00 -3.25 40.03
CA TYR A 6 -7.96 -2.04 39.21
C TYR A 6 -6.74 -1.17 39.58
N GLY A 7 -5.55 -1.66 39.25
CA GLY A 7 -4.32 -0.88 39.34
C GLY A 7 -4.21 0.17 38.23
N GLU A 8 -3.19 1.02 38.32
CA GLU A 8 -2.87 2.04 37.31
C GLU A 8 -2.81 1.48 35.88
N GLU A 9 -2.33 0.25 35.70
CA GLU A 9 -2.27 -0.41 34.41
C GLU A 9 -3.66 -0.57 33.75
N TYR A 10 -4.68 -0.94 34.51
CA TYR A 10 -6.06 -1.06 34.00
C TYR A 10 -6.63 0.30 33.62
N ILE A 11 -6.35 1.33 34.43
CA ILE A 11 -6.79 2.70 34.16
C ILE A 11 -6.12 3.20 32.87
N ASN A 12 -4.82 2.94 32.69
CA ASN A 12 -4.09 3.35 31.50
C ASN A 12 -4.60 2.64 30.24
N ARG A 13 -4.84 1.31 30.31
CA ARG A 13 -5.42 0.53 29.21
C ARG A 13 -6.82 1.02 28.84
N TYR A 14 -7.66 1.32 29.83
CA TYR A 14 -8.99 1.89 29.61
C TYR A 14 -8.91 3.24 28.91
N LYS A 15 -8.10 4.18 29.44
CA LYS A 15 -7.88 5.50 28.82
C LYS A 15 -7.37 5.38 27.38
N MET A 16 -6.42 4.49 27.14
CA MET A 16 -5.88 4.21 25.80
C MET A 16 -6.98 3.71 24.86
N MET A 17 -7.77 2.72 25.27
CA MET A 17 -8.84 2.16 24.44
C MET A 17 -9.95 3.18 24.15
N THR A 18 -10.36 3.96 25.17
CA THR A 18 -11.36 5.03 25.00
C THR A 18 -10.85 6.11 24.04
N ARG A 19 -9.58 6.52 24.17
CA ARG A 19 -8.95 7.49 23.26
C ARG A 19 -8.87 6.95 21.84
N PHE A 20 -8.47 5.70 21.67
CA PHE A 20 -8.40 5.04 20.36
C PHE A 20 -9.73 5.13 19.61
N HIS A 21 -10.85 4.79 20.27
CA HIS A 21 -12.18 4.88 19.66
C HIS A 21 -12.68 6.32 19.44
N HIS A 22 -12.31 7.28 20.31
CA HIS A 22 -12.72 8.68 20.18
C HIS A 22 -11.95 9.45 19.12
N GLN A 23 -10.62 9.26 19.08
CA GLN A 23 -9.73 10.00 18.19
C GLN A 23 -9.82 9.54 16.74
N ARG A 24 -10.51 8.41 16.48
CA ARG A 24 -10.65 7.82 15.14
C ARG A 24 -9.29 7.68 14.46
N VAL A 25 -8.32 7.14 15.21
CA VAL A 25 -7.01 6.82 14.66
C VAL A 25 -7.15 5.57 13.80
N PRO A 26 -6.80 5.61 12.51
CA PRO A 26 -6.90 4.43 11.65
C PRO A 26 -5.94 3.35 12.14
N LEU A 27 -6.47 2.14 12.36
CA LEU A 27 -5.70 0.95 12.73
C LEU A 27 -5.91 -0.12 11.68
N VAL A 28 -4.83 -0.47 10.98
CA VAL A 28 -4.82 -1.57 10.00
C VAL A 28 -4.02 -2.70 10.61
N ILE A 29 -4.64 -3.88 10.72
CA ILE A 29 -3.98 -5.10 11.20
C ILE A 29 -3.89 -6.06 10.02
N LEU A 30 -2.67 -6.47 9.67
CA LEU A 30 -2.41 -7.42 8.61
C LEU A 30 -2.09 -8.79 9.21
N VAL A 31 -2.83 -9.83 8.81
CA VAL A 31 -2.61 -11.22 9.25
C VAL A 31 -2.28 -12.08 8.04
N CYS A 32 -0.99 -12.27 7.79
CA CYS A 32 -0.45 -12.96 6.61
C CYS A 32 0.13 -14.33 6.98
N GLY A 33 0.26 -15.20 5.97
CA GLY A 33 0.91 -16.51 6.10
C GLY A 33 0.28 -17.57 5.21
N THR A 34 0.88 -18.76 5.20
CA THR A 34 0.46 -19.88 4.35
C THR A 34 -0.89 -20.47 4.78
N ALA A 35 -1.49 -21.32 3.94
CA ALA A 35 -2.74 -22.01 4.22
C ALA A 35 -2.66 -22.83 5.53
N CYS A 36 -3.81 -23.00 6.21
CA CYS A 36 -3.97 -23.84 7.40
C CYS A 36 -3.10 -23.49 8.63
N THR A 37 -2.51 -22.30 8.71
CA THR A 37 -1.73 -21.83 9.88
C THR A 37 -2.56 -21.19 11.00
N GLY A 38 -3.89 -21.11 10.85
CA GLY A 38 -4.79 -20.54 11.87
C GLY A 38 -5.01 -19.02 11.76
N LYS A 39 -4.68 -18.40 10.60
CA LYS A 39 -4.86 -16.95 10.34
C LYS A 39 -6.28 -16.45 10.61
N SER A 40 -7.29 -17.09 10.01
CA SER A 40 -8.69 -16.70 10.20
C SER A 40 -9.14 -16.88 11.64
N THR A 41 -8.61 -17.88 12.36
CA THR A 41 -8.88 -18.09 13.78
C THR A 41 -8.36 -16.94 14.62
N ILE A 42 -7.09 -16.55 14.45
CA ILE A 42 -6.51 -15.47 15.24
C ILE A 42 -7.10 -14.10 14.85
N ALA A 43 -7.36 -13.86 13.56
CA ALA A 43 -8.03 -12.66 13.07
C ALA A 43 -9.43 -12.50 13.69
N THR A 44 -10.22 -13.59 13.72
CA THR A 44 -11.57 -13.60 14.32
C THR A 44 -11.51 -13.36 15.83
N GLN A 45 -10.63 -14.07 16.54
CA GLN A 45 -10.47 -13.89 17.99
C GLN A 45 -9.99 -12.47 18.34
N LEU A 46 -9.10 -11.91 17.53
CA LEU A 46 -8.61 -10.54 17.69
C LEU A 46 -9.73 -9.52 17.44
N ALA A 47 -10.50 -9.68 16.37
CA ALA A 47 -11.65 -8.84 16.06
C ALA A 47 -12.66 -8.81 17.21
N GLN A 48 -12.99 -9.97 17.77
CA GLN A 48 -13.90 -10.09 18.91
C GLN A 48 -13.35 -9.40 20.16
N ARG A 49 -12.06 -9.62 20.49
CA ARG A 49 -11.45 -9.07 21.71
C ARG A 49 -11.25 -7.56 21.67
N LEU A 50 -10.93 -7.02 20.50
CA LEU A 50 -10.70 -5.59 20.30
C LEU A 50 -11.96 -4.85 19.80
N ASN A 51 -13.08 -5.56 19.62
CA ASN A 51 -14.33 -5.02 19.06
C ASN A 51 -14.11 -4.32 17.72
N LEU A 52 -13.40 -4.97 16.80
CA LEU A 52 -13.12 -4.47 15.45
C LEU A 52 -14.14 -5.06 14.47
N PRO A 53 -15.07 -4.27 13.92
CA PRO A 53 -16.18 -4.79 13.13
C PRO A 53 -15.80 -5.17 11.70
N ASN A 54 -14.65 -4.70 11.19
CA ASN A 54 -14.26 -4.88 9.80
C ASN A 54 -13.11 -5.89 9.70
N VAL A 55 -13.43 -7.10 9.27
CA VAL A 55 -12.44 -8.15 8.93
C VAL A 55 -12.61 -8.48 7.45
N LEU A 56 -11.55 -8.27 6.67
CA LEU A 56 -11.52 -8.57 5.24
C LEU A 56 -10.65 -9.78 4.97
N GLN A 57 -11.15 -10.69 4.14
CA GLN A 57 -10.44 -11.90 3.72
C GLN A 57 -9.96 -11.73 2.29
N THR A 58 -8.65 -11.80 2.06
CA THR A 58 -8.06 -11.66 0.71
C THR A 58 -8.54 -12.76 -0.23
N ASP A 59 -8.80 -13.95 0.30
CA ASP A 59 -9.22 -15.11 -0.47
C ASP A 59 -10.61 -14.87 -1.09
N MET A 60 -11.51 -14.22 -0.35
CA MET A 60 -12.83 -13.82 -0.88
C MET A 60 -12.70 -12.83 -2.04
N VAL A 61 -11.78 -11.86 -1.94
CA VAL A 61 -11.54 -10.88 -3.00
C VAL A 61 -10.89 -11.54 -4.22
N TYR A 62 -9.95 -12.47 -4.00
CA TYR A 62 -9.36 -13.29 -5.06
C TYR A 62 -10.44 -14.05 -5.84
N GLU A 63 -11.34 -14.74 -5.13
CA GLU A 63 -12.46 -15.50 -5.72
C GLU A 63 -13.43 -14.62 -6.53
N LEU A 64 -13.72 -13.42 -6.03
CA LEU A 64 -14.54 -12.45 -6.75
C LEU A 64 -13.84 -11.94 -8.01
N LEU A 65 -12.56 -11.60 -7.93
CA LEU A 65 -11.82 -11.05 -9.06
C LEU A 65 -11.55 -12.10 -10.15
N ARG A 66 -11.28 -13.36 -9.79
CA ARG A 66 -11.04 -14.43 -10.77
C ARG A 66 -12.29 -14.82 -11.57
N THR A 67 -13.49 -14.47 -11.08
CA THR A 67 -14.77 -14.77 -11.75
C THR A 67 -15.33 -13.58 -12.53
N SER A 68 -14.63 -12.43 -12.53
CA SER A 68 -15.03 -11.24 -13.28
C SER A 68 -14.80 -11.39 -14.80
N THR A 69 -15.51 -10.60 -15.61
CA THR A 69 -15.48 -10.69 -17.08
C THR A 69 -14.09 -10.51 -17.68
N ASP A 70 -13.26 -9.63 -17.10
CA ASP A 70 -11.88 -9.38 -17.50
C ASP A 70 -10.86 -10.07 -16.57
N ALA A 71 -11.25 -11.19 -15.93
CA ALA A 71 -10.56 -11.91 -14.86
C ALA A 71 -9.03 -11.70 -14.84
N PRO A 72 -8.51 -10.76 -14.02
CA PRO A 72 -7.06 -10.47 -13.96
C PRO A 72 -6.27 -11.55 -13.22
N LEU A 73 -6.98 -12.53 -12.66
CA LEU A 73 -6.47 -13.65 -11.87
C LEU A 73 -6.80 -14.96 -12.57
N THR A 74 -5.92 -15.91 -12.36
CA THR A 74 -5.99 -17.25 -12.94
C THR A 74 -6.95 -18.14 -12.15
N SER A 75 -7.61 -19.08 -12.81
CA SER A 75 -8.58 -20.01 -12.19
C SER A 75 -7.93 -21.08 -11.31
N VAL A 76 -6.69 -21.46 -11.61
CA VAL A 76 -5.90 -22.41 -10.82
C VAL A 76 -5.12 -21.62 -9.78
N PRO A 77 -5.17 -21.91 -8.47
CA PRO A 77 -4.45 -21.12 -7.48
C PRO A 77 -2.93 -21.23 -7.63
N VAL A 78 -2.19 -20.20 -7.22
CA VAL A 78 -0.73 -20.10 -7.41
C VAL A 78 0.04 -21.31 -6.88
N TRP A 79 -0.34 -21.88 -5.72
CA TRP A 79 0.35 -23.05 -5.14
C TRP A 79 0.06 -24.38 -5.85
N ALA A 80 -0.86 -24.40 -6.82
CA ALA A 80 -1.21 -25.58 -7.61
C ALA A 80 -0.73 -25.49 -9.06
N ARG A 81 0.09 -24.49 -9.41
CA ARG A 81 0.67 -24.32 -10.74
C ARG A 81 2.11 -24.82 -10.78
N ASP A 82 2.54 -25.26 -11.95
CA ASP A 82 3.92 -25.60 -12.22
C ASP A 82 4.72 -24.34 -12.56
N PHE A 83 5.83 -24.14 -11.86
CA PHE A 83 6.78 -23.06 -12.10
C PHE A 83 8.18 -23.63 -12.33
N ASN A 84 8.96 -23.01 -13.21
CA ASN A 84 10.30 -23.48 -13.55
C ASN A 84 11.34 -23.03 -12.52
N SER A 85 11.01 -22.04 -11.69
CA SER A 85 11.89 -21.50 -10.65
C SER A 85 11.09 -20.92 -9.47
N PRO A 86 11.68 -20.87 -8.26
CA PRO A 86 11.11 -20.16 -7.12
C PRO A 86 10.85 -18.68 -7.41
N GLU A 87 11.71 -18.03 -8.20
CA GLU A 87 11.59 -16.61 -8.55
C GLU A 87 10.33 -16.34 -9.40
N GLU A 88 10.00 -17.26 -10.31
CA GLU A 88 8.77 -17.20 -11.11
C GLU A 88 7.52 -17.32 -10.22
N LEU A 89 7.52 -18.27 -9.29
CA LEU A 89 6.45 -18.45 -8.29
C LEU A 89 6.27 -17.18 -7.44
N ILE A 90 7.36 -16.62 -6.91
CA ILE A 90 7.32 -15.41 -6.09
C ILE A 90 6.79 -14.22 -6.90
N THR A 91 7.26 -14.08 -8.15
CA THR A 91 6.82 -13.00 -9.04
C THR A 91 5.32 -13.07 -9.30
N GLU A 92 4.80 -14.26 -9.59
CA GLU A 92 3.37 -14.45 -9.86
C GLU A 92 2.53 -14.26 -8.59
N PHE A 93 2.98 -14.77 -7.44
CA PHE A 93 2.34 -14.51 -6.14
C PHE A 93 2.25 -13.00 -5.84
N CYS A 94 3.35 -12.26 -6.02
CA CYS A 94 3.38 -10.81 -5.84
C CYS A 94 2.44 -10.09 -6.82
N ARG A 95 2.35 -10.56 -8.07
CA ARG A 95 1.42 -10.01 -9.08
C ARG A 95 -0.03 -10.18 -8.60
N GLU A 96 -0.41 -11.36 -8.12
CA GLU A 96 -1.75 -11.63 -7.61
C GLU A 96 -2.06 -10.80 -6.36
N CYS A 97 -1.12 -10.69 -5.42
CA CYS A 97 -1.27 -9.83 -4.24
C CYS A 97 -1.56 -8.37 -4.62
N ARG A 98 -0.88 -7.84 -5.66
CA ARG A 98 -1.13 -6.48 -6.17
C ARG A 98 -2.53 -6.32 -6.76
N VAL A 99 -3.02 -7.33 -7.47
CA VAL A 99 -4.39 -7.32 -8.02
C VAL A 99 -5.42 -7.35 -6.89
N VAL A 100 -5.25 -8.23 -5.90
CA VAL A 100 -6.12 -8.30 -4.72
C VAL A 100 -6.09 -6.99 -3.91
N ARG A 101 -4.91 -6.40 -3.73
CA ARG A 101 -4.73 -5.08 -3.08
C ARG A 101 -5.50 -3.97 -3.76
N LYS A 102 -5.60 -3.98 -5.10
CA LYS A 102 -6.43 -3.03 -5.85
C LYS A 102 -7.92 -3.22 -5.54
N GLY A 103 -8.37 -4.48 -5.45
CA GLY A 103 -9.74 -4.80 -5.01
C GLY A 103 -10.06 -4.28 -3.61
N LEU A 104 -9.08 -4.29 -2.70
CA LEU A 104 -9.20 -3.79 -1.32
C LEU A 104 -9.00 -2.28 -1.16
N ALA A 105 -8.64 -1.56 -2.23
CA ALA A 105 -8.26 -0.15 -2.13
C ALA A 105 -9.39 0.76 -1.63
N GLY A 106 -10.63 0.46 -1.99
CA GLY A 106 -11.80 1.20 -1.52
C GLY A 106 -11.99 1.10 0.00
N ASP A 107 -11.92 -0.12 0.53
CA ASP A 107 -12.06 -0.37 1.97
C ASP A 107 -10.90 0.23 2.77
N LEU A 108 -9.65 0.10 2.28
CA LEU A 108 -8.51 0.71 2.94
C LEU A 108 -8.63 2.25 2.95
N LYS A 109 -8.93 2.87 1.80
CA LYS A 109 -9.13 4.31 1.71
C LYS A 109 -10.24 4.80 2.66
N LYS A 110 -11.33 4.02 2.77
CA LYS A 110 -12.42 4.32 3.69
C LYS A 110 -12.03 4.14 5.15
N ALA A 111 -11.30 3.08 5.50
CA ALA A 111 -10.79 2.84 6.85
C ALA A 111 -9.84 3.97 7.30
N MET A 112 -8.93 4.38 6.41
CA MET A 112 -8.01 5.50 6.64
C MET A 112 -8.76 6.83 6.80
N LYS A 113 -9.79 7.10 5.98
CA LYS A 113 -10.58 8.33 6.04
C LYS A 113 -11.49 8.40 7.27
N ASP A 114 -12.23 7.32 7.55
CA ASP A 114 -13.21 7.27 8.63
C ASP A 114 -12.56 7.03 10.00
N GLY A 115 -11.28 6.65 10.01
CA GLY A 115 -10.54 6.23 11.20
C GLY A 115 -11.09 4.92 11.79
N LYS A 116 -11.69 4.09 10.95
CA LYS A 116 -12.27 2.81 11.38
C LYS A 116 -11.19 1.74 11.37
N PRO A 117 -11.03 0.97 12.45
CA PRO A 117 -10.10 -0.14 12.44
C PRO A 117 -10.53 -1.19 11.42
N ILE A 118 -9.53 -1.85 10.83
CA ILE A 118 -9.73 -2.92 9.86
C ILE A 118 -8.67 -4.01 10.04
N ILE A 119 -9.10 -5.26 9.96
CA ILE A 119 -8.22 -6.42 9.87
C ILE A 119 -8.26 -6.92 8.42
N ILE A 120 -7.10 -7.18 7.84
CA ILE A 120 -6.98 -7.81 6.51
C ILE A 120 -6.21 -9.11 6.70
N GLU A 121 -6.82 -10.24 6.34
CA GLU A 121 -6.26 -11.57 6.53
C GLU A 121 -6.34 -12.41 5.27
N GLY A 122 -5.41 -13.36 5.12
CA GLY A 122 -5.46 -14.37 4.07
C GLY A 122 -4.10 -14.64 3.44
N ILE A 123 -4.07 -15.40 2.35
CA ILE A 123 -2.81 -15.86 1.73
C ILE A 123 -2.30 -14.90 0.66
N HIS A 124 -3.18 -14.16 -0.03
CA HIS A 124 -2.83 -13.18 -1.07
C HIS A 124 -2.49 -11.82 -0.45
N LEU A 125 -1.56 -11.83 0.50
CA LEU A 125 -1.17 -10.65 1.26
C LEU A 125 0.35 -10.52 1.32
N ASP A 126 0.86 -9.52 0.60
CA ASP A 126 2.26 -9.08 0.64
C ASP A 126 2.34 -7.83 1.53
N PRO A 127 2.98 -7.87 2.72
CA PRO A 127 3.08 -6.70 3.60
C PRO A 127 3.75 -5.50 2.94
N SER A 128 4.64 -5.71 1.97
CA SER A 128 5.43 -4.64 1.36
C SER A 128 4.54 -3.60 0.66
N ILE A 129 3.42 -4.01 0.04
CA ILE A 129 2.50 -3.11 -0.66
C ILE A 129 1.54 -2.35 0.25
N TYR A 130 1.57 -2.61 1.56
CA TYR A 130 0.78 -1.89 2.58
C TYR A 130 1.65 -1.01 3.48
N LEU A 131 2.95 -1.30 3.57
CA LEU A 131 3.90 -0.59 4.41
C LEU A 131 4.70 0.48 3.66
N MET A 132 4.60 0.54 2.33
CA MET A 132 5.27 1.58 1.53
C MET A 132 4.52 2.91 1.65
N ASP A 133 5.24 3.96 2.04
CA ASP A 133 4.75 5.33 2.03
C ASP A 133 4.35 5.75 0.60
N GLU A 134 3.17 6.36 0.47
CA GLU A 134 2.58 6.89 -0.78
C GLU A 134 3.38 8.10 -1.34
N GLU A 135 4.71 8.07 -1.35
CA GLU A 135 5.52 9.17 -1.92
C GLU A 135 5.78 9.02 -3.43
N LYS A 136 5.39 7.91 -4.07
CA LYS A 136 5.63 7.70 -5.50
C LYS A 136 4.53 6.90 -6.19
N SER A 137 3.43 7.54 -6.60
CA SER A 137 2.67 7.13 -7.80
C SER A 137 1.53 8.08 -8.19
N ASP A 138 1.81 9.37 -8.39
CA ASP A 138 1.00 10.22 -9.29
C ASP A 138 1.90 10.68 -10.44
N GLY A 139 2.24 9.77 -11.35
CA GLY A 139 3.17 10.09 -12.43
C GLY A 139 3.49 8.96 -13.39
N ASN A 140 2.48 8.29 -13.96
CA ASN A 140 2.52 7.86 -15.37
C ASN A 140 1.26 7.07 -15.76
N SER A 141 0.34 7.75 -16.44
CA SER A 141 -0.32 7.24 -17.66
C SER A 141 -1.32 8.28 -18.19
N ARG A 142 -0.81 9.37 -18.76
CA ARG A 142 -1.48 10.07 -19.85
C ARG A 142 -0.63 9.90 -21.09
N THR A 143 -0.72 8.72 -21.70
CA THR A 143 -0.29 8.56 -23.09
C THR A 143 -1.42 9.10 -23.94
N GLU A 144 -1.30 10.37 -24.33
CA GLU A 144 -2.17 10.98 -25.33
C GLU A 144 -2.08 10.15 -26.61
N LYS A 145 -3.21 9.55 -27.02
CA LYS A 145 -3.41 9.12 -28.39
C LYS A 145 -3.76 10.36 -29.20
N THR A 146 -2.78 10.96 -29.86
CA THR A 146 -3.03 11.90 -30.96
C THR A 146 -3.12 11.10 -32.25
N VAL A 147 -4.35 11.04 -32.76
CA VAL A 147 -4.73 10.50 -34.07
C VAL A 147 -3.99 11.29 -35.16
N THR A 148 -3.29 10.57 -36.03
CA THR A 148 -2.71 11.10 -37.26
C THR A 148 -3.78 11.12 -38.34
N ASP A 149 -4.24 12.30 -38.75
CA ASP A 149 -4.86 12.51 -40.05
C ASP A 149 -3.95 13.38 -40.92
N SER A 150 -3.89 12.97 -42.17
CA SER A 150 -3.03 13.41 -43.25
C SER A 150 -3.40 14.77 -43.85
N GLU A 151 -2.39 15.39 -44.48
CA GLU A 151 -2.41 16.26 -45.68
C GLU A 151 -1.75 17.66 -45.52
N ASN A 152 -0.78 17.91 -46.40
CA ASN A 152 0.06 19.11 -46.62
C ASN A 152 -0.50 19.87 -47.87
N PRO A 153 0.04 21.01 -48.39
CA PRO A 153 1.12 21.91 -47.95
C PRO A 153 0.82 23.45 -48.12
N GLY A 154 1.67 24.33 -47.58
CA GLY A 154 1.90 25.67 -48.17
C GLY A 154 2.20 26.88 -47.25
N ILE A 155 3.42 27.41 -47.41
CA ILE A 155 3.83 28.85 -47.32
C ILE A 155 4.16 29.46 -45.93
N SER A 156 5.48 29.54 -45.70
CA SER A 156 6.33 30.55 -45.03
C SER A 156 5.74 31.80 -44.36
N VAL A 157 6.18 32.10 -43.11
CA VAL A 157 6.80 33.39 -42.70
C VAL A 157 7.73 33.17 -41.48
N GLU A 158 8.96 33.67 -41.57
CA GLU A 158 9.99 33.73 -40.52
C GLU A 158 9.66 34.74 -39.41
N ARG A 159 10.05 34.43 -38.16
CA ARG A 159 10.61 35.44 -37.25
C ARG A 159 11.52 34.82 -36.18
N LYS A 160 12.82 35.15 -36.31
CA LYS A 160 13.93 35.05 -35.34
C LYS A 160 13.53 35.46 -33.93
N VAL A 161 14.04 34.77 -32.90
CA VAL A 161 15.08 35.26 -31.97
C VAL A 161 15.73 34.05 -31.26
N GLU A 162 17.04 33.91 -31.44
CA GLU A 162 17.93 33.02 -30.69
C GLU A 162 18.17 33.57 -29.27
N HIS A 163 18.30 32.69 -28.27
CA HIS A 163 19.38 32.87 -27.29
C HIS A 163 19.81 31.54 -26.66
N GLN A 164 21.09 31.25 -26.89
CA GLN A 164 21.86 30.10 -26.42
C GLN A 164 22.01 30.09 -24.88
N PHE A 165 21.84 28.93 -24.25
CA PHE A 165 22.42 28.65 -22.94
C PHE A 165 23.76 27.93 -23.15
N LYS A 166 24.84 28.57 -22.71
CA LYS A 166 26.20 28.04 -22.68
C LYS A 166 26.42 27.20 -21.41
N ASN A 167 27.03 26.03 -21.60
CA ASN A 167 27.72 25.29 -20.56
C ASN A 167 28.99 26.04 -20.11
N GLY A 168 29.34 25.89 -18.83
CA GLY A 168 30.61 26.36 -18.28
C GLY A 168 30.85 25.83 -16.87
N LEU A 169 31.68 24.80 -16.77
CA LEU A 169 32.31 24.29 -15.55
C LEU A 169 33.24 25.34 -14.93
N ALA A 170 33.28 25.42 -13.60
CA ALA A 170 34.50 25.76 -12.86
C ALA A 170 34.39 25.29 -11.40
N GLU A 171 35.27 24.37 -11.04
CA GLU A 171 35.60 23.98 -9.67
C GLU A 171 36.25 25.14 -8.90
N ASN A 172 36.07 25.19 -7.58
CA ASN A 172 37.20 25.34 -6.64
C ASN A 172 36.78 25.13 -5.16
N ARG A 173 37.32 24.03 -4.61
CA ARG A 173 37.94 23.79 -3.28
C ARG A 173 37.60 24.63 -2.04
N MET A 174 37.29 23.86 -0.97
CA MET A 174 37.80 23.84 0.44
C MET A 174 37.79 25.15 1.25
N ASP A 175 37.41 25.20 2.54
CA ASP A 175 37.76 24.31 3.65
C ASP A 175 36.86 24.52 4.91
N SER A 176 36.84 23.50 5.77
CA SER A 176 36.62 23.41 7.23
C SER A 176 35.84 24.48 8.01
N THR A 177 34.88 24.04 8.85
CA THR A 177 35.07 23.89 10.32
C THR A 177 33.86 23.23 10.99
N GLU A 178 34.15 22.29 11.88
CA GLU A 178 33.26 21.60 12.81
C GLU A 178 32.62 22.57 13.83
N ASP A 179 31.43 22.24 14.32
CA ASP A 179 31.16 22.28 15.76
C ASP A 179 29.89 21.47 16.09
N ASN A 180 30.13 20.28 16.62
CA ASN A 180 29.12 19.38 17.19
C ASN A 180 29.22 19.49 18.71
N LYS A 181 28.19 20.01 19.39
CA LYS A 181 28.09 19.97 20.85
C LYS A 181 26.87 19.16 21.28
N ASN A 182 27.19 17.97 21.79
CA ASN A 182 26.38 17.20 22.73
C ASN A 182 25.84 18.07 23.86
N PHE A 183 24.59 17.84 24.24
CA PHE A 183 24.15 18.07 25.61
C PHE A 183 23.45 16.81 26.13
N VAL A 184 24.00 16.35 27.26
CA VAL A 184 23.47 15.33 28.18
C VAL A 184 22.21 15.86 28.85
#